data_AF-A0A955B0T7-F1
#
_entry.id   AF-A0A955B0T7-F1
#
_cell.length_a   1.000
_cell.length_b   1.000
_cell.length_c   1.000
_cell.angle_alpha   90.00
_cell.angle_beta   90.00
_cell.angle_gamma   90.00
#
_symmetry.space_group_name_H-M   'P 1'
#
loop_
_entity.id
_entity.type
_entity.pdbx_description
1 polymer ?
#
loop_
_entity_poly.entity_id
_entity_poly.type
_entity_poly.pdbx_seq_one_letter_code
_entity_poly.pdbx_strand_id
1 'polypeptide(L)'
;MSPRARRSLLPLLVLWVCTIAGCGWHAPFVGEPAVGEPLAVPENPIFVPVVDHDFAWNQIVDALDDDFRIEREQRVQSLGGILTEGRIETFPTTGSTVFEPWRGDSTPGFERWHATLQSIRRRASVRVTPDGDGYLIQVIVYKELEDVDRPERANAGGAIRRHDGTLVQARDRVDNGPITLGWIPQGRDVTLEQRLLADIRNRLTQTQPPAGGLLHH
;
A
#
# COMPACT_ATOMS: atom_id res chain seq x y z
N MET A 1 14.72 64.77 34.21
CA MET A 1 15.46 63.53 34.52
C MET A 1 14.51 62.54 35.17
N SER A 2 14.01 61.56 34.42
CA SER A 2 13.40 60.29 34.88
C SER A 2 13.13 59.43 33.61
N PRO A 3 12.96 58.09 33.71
CA PRO A 3 13.80 57.14 32.99
C PRO A 3 13.16 56.56 31.72
N ARG A 4 14.02 56.29 30.71
CA ARG A 4 13.67 55.52 29.50
C ARG A 4 13.29 54.09 29.89
N ALA A 5 12.04 53.72 29.60
CA ALA A 5 11.56 52.34 29.71
C ALA A 5 12.38 51.42 28.77
N ARG A 6 13.22 50.56 29.36
CA ARG A 6 13.83 49.43 28.65
C ARG A 6 12.71 48.44 28.32
N ARG A 7 12.21 48.49 27.09
CA ARG A 7 11.35 47.43 26.55
C ARG A 7 12.20 46.17 26.41
N SER A 8 11.97 45.22 27.30
CA SER A 8 12.59 43.90 27.30
C SER A 8 12.19 43.16 26.02
N LEU A 9 13.14 42.99 25.08
CA LEU A 9 12.99 42.20 23.85
C LEU A 9 13.04 40.67 24.10
N LEU A 10 13.12 40.26 25.37
CA LEU A 10 13.17 38.86 25.80
C LEU A 10 11.97 37.99 25.37
N PRO A 11 10.69 38.45 25.36
CA PRO A 11 9.60 37.56 24.99
C PRO A 11 9.54 37.28 23.48
N LEU A 12 10.10 38.17 22.65
CA LEU A 12 10.19 37.98 21.19
C LEU A 12 11.28 36.97 20.81
N LEU A 13 12.35 36.86 21.61
CA LEU A 13 13.45 35.94 21.34
C LEU A 13 13.09 34.49 21.74
N VAL A 14 12.31 34.31 22.80
CA VAL A 14 11.81 32.99 23.24
C VAL A 14 10.82 32.38 22.22
N LEU A 15 9.96 33.21 21.61
CA LEU A 15 9.03 32.75 20.58
C LEU A 15 9.75 32.31 19.29
N TRP A 16 10.89 32.93 18.97
CA TRP A 16 11.70 32.60 17.80
C TRP A 16 12.47 31.27 17.98
N VAL A 17 12.98 31.01 19.19
CA VAL A 17 13.67 29.74 19.52
C VAL A 17 12.73 28.53 19.41
N CYS A 18 11.45 28.66 19.80
CA CYS A 18 10.48 27.56 19.66
C CYS A 18 10.16 27.19 18.19
N THR A 19 10.30 28.12 17.25
CA THR A 19 10.06 27.82 15.82
C THR A 19 11.25 27.15 15.12
N ILE A 20 12.46 27.25 15.67
CA ILE A 20 13.66 26.62 15.10
C ILE A 20 13.92 25.24 15.72
N ALA A 21 13.48 25.02 16.97
CA ALA A 21 13.57 23.72 17.65
C ALA A 21 12.39 22.76 17.36
N GLY A 22 11.51 23.12 16.42
CA GLY A 22 10.20 22.49 16.24
C GLY A 22 9.97 21.75 14.92
N CYS A 23 10.98 21.07 14.37
CA CYS A 23 10.77 20.05 13.33
C CYS A 23 11.66 18.80 13.49
N GLY A 24 12.55 18.76 14.50
CA GLY A 24 13.47 17.63 14.73
C GLY A 24 13.08 16.68 15.87
N TRP A 25 12.04 16.99 16.66
CA TRP A 25 11.71 16.23 17.88
C TRP A 25 10.69 15.09 17.65
N HIS A 26 10.17 14.92 16.44
CA HIS A 26 9.46 13.71 16.05
C HIS A 26 10.42 12.78 15.30
N ALA A 27 11.49 12.35 15.97
CA ALA A 27 12.13 11.10 15.58
C ALA A 27 11.09 9.99 15.81
N PRO A 28 10.64 9.27 14.77
CA PRO A 28 9.76 8.15 15.01
C PRO A 28 10.56 7.10 15.79
N PHE A 29 9.93 6.54 16.81
CA PHE A 29 10.31 5.29 17.46
C PHE A 29 10.10 4.11 16.48
N VAL A 30 10.65 4.21 15.27
CA VAL A 30 10.69 3.18 14.24
C VAL A 30 12.16 3.12 13.87
N GLY A 31 12.77 1.94 14.06
CA GLY A 31 14.21 1.75 13.86
C GLY A 31 14.70 2.45 12.60
N GLU A 32 15.79 3.18 12.73
CA GLU A 32 16.55 3.75 11.63
C GLU A 32 16.62 2.68 10.53
N PRO A 33 16.05 2.86 9.32
CA PRO A 33 16.58 2.11 8.21
C PRO A 33 18.03 2.57 8.16
N ALA A 34 18.97 1.64 8.33
CA ALA A 34 20.35 1.89 8.02
C ALA A 34 20.37 2.72 6.74
N VAL A 35 21.16 3.80 6.70
CA VAL A 35 21.50 4.48 5.45
C VAL A 35 22.40 3.51 4.67
N GLY A 36 21.82 2.38 4.31
CA GLY A 36 22.27 1.46 3.30
C GLY A 36 21.91 2.07 1.96
N GLU A 37 22.66 1.63 0.97
CA GLU A 37 22.65 2.08 -0.41
C GLU A 37 21.27 2.52 -0.93
N PRO A 38 21.22 3.49 -1.86
CA PRO A 38 19.95 3.84 -2.53
C PRO A 38 19.29 2.54 -2.96
N LEU A 39 18.11 2.25 -2.40
CA LEU A 39 17.37 1.03 -2.71
C LEU A 39 17.30 0.95 -4.22
N ALA A 40 18.08 0.03 -4.80
CA ALA A 40 18.08 -0.19 -6.23
C ALA A 40 16.65 -0.62 -6.58
N VAL A 41 15.89 0.33 -7.14
CA VAL A 41 14.49 0.14 -7.51
C VAL A 41 14.49 -1.01 -8.52
N PRO A 42 13.93 -2.18 -8.17
CA PRO A 42 13.98 -3.32 -9.05
C PRO A 42 13.32 -2.98 -10.38
N GLU A 43 13.97 -3.36 -11.48
CA GLU A 43 13.32 -3.31 -12.77
C GLU A 43 12.14 -4.28 -12.78
N ASN A 44 11.05 -3.90 -13.44
CA ASN A 44 9.85 -4.73 -13.57
C ASN A 44 9.63 -5.02 -15.06
N PRO A 45 9.86 -6.25 -15.54
CA PRO A 45 10.11 -7.49 -14.79
C PRO A 45 11.53 -7.62 -14.20
N ILE A 46 11.66 -8.42 -13.14
CA ILE A 46 12.96 -8.78 -12.55
C ILE A 46 13.34 -10.22 -12.84
N PHE A 47 14.61 -10.47 -13.18
CA PHE A 47 15.19 -11.80 -13.25
C PHE A 47 15.67 -12.26 -11.86
N VAL A 48 15.24 -13.45 -11.44
CA VAL A 48 15.71 -14.10 -10.21
C VAL A 48 16.18 -15.52 -10.54
N PRO A 49 17.44 -15.88 -10.24
CA PRO A 49 17.92 -17.24 -10.39
C PRO A 49 17.22 -18.16 -9.37
N VAL A 50 16.72 -19.31 -9.81
CA VAL A 50 15.93 -20.22 -8.99
C VAL A 50 16.50 -21.63 -9.09
N VAL A 51 16.85 -22.22 -7.95
CA VAL A 51 17.30 -23.61 -7.90
C VAL A 51 16.13 -24.57 -7.70
N ASP A 52 15.20 -24.21 -6.83
CA ASP A 52 14.00 -25.00 -6.54
C ASP A 52 12.75 -24.21 -6.96
N HIS A 53 12.12 -24.69 -8.02
CA HIS A 53 10.93 -24.08 -8.63
C HIS A 53 9.71 -24.08 -7.71
N ASP A 54 9.52 -25.14 -6.92
CA ASP A 54 8.39 -25.28 -6.00
C ASP A 54 8.56 -24.37 -4.80
N PHE A 55 9.78 -24.33 -4.26
CA PHE A 55 10.13 -23.41 -3.17
C PHE A 55 9.94 -21.95 -3.60
N ALA A 56 10.50 -21.56 -4.76
CA ALA A 56 10.38 -20.20 -5.25
C ALA A 56 8.93 -19.80 -5.49
N TRP A 57 8.13 -20.71 -6.04
CA TRP A 57 6.70 -20.46 -6.22
C TRP A 57 5.98 -20.21 -4.89
N ASN A 58 6.20 -21.06 -3.88
CA ASN A 58 5.58 -20.87 -2.57
C ASN A 58 6.00 -19.54 -1.93
N GLN A 59 7.28 -19.14 -2.04
CA GLN A 59 7.74 -17.85 -1.54
C GLN A 59 7.09 -16.65 -2.25
N ILE A 60 6.81 -16.77 -3.55
CA ILE A 60 6.09 -15.72 -4.29
C ILE A 60 4.63 -15.62 -3.80
N VAL A 61 3.97 -16.77 -3.57
CA VAL A 61 2.60 -16.80 -3.03
C VAL A 61 2.57 -16.20 -1.62
N ASP A 62 3.48 -16.63 -0.73
CA ASP A 62 3.56 -16.15 0.65
C ASP A 62 3.80 -14.62 0.70
N ALA A 63 4.65 -14.09 -0.16
CA ALA A 63 4.90 -12.65 -0.25
C ALA A 63 3.66 -11.85 -0.69
N LEU A 64 2.82 -12.42 -1.54
CA LEU A 64 1.57 -11.78 -1.97
C LEU A 64 0.47 -11.91 -0.91
N ASP A 65 0.37 -13.05 -0.23
CA ASP A 65 -0.69 -13.34 0.74
C ASP A 65 -0.61 -12.47 2.01
N ASP A 66 0.59 -11.98 2.34
CA ASP A 66 0.79 -11.02 3.44
C ASP A 66 0.00 -9.70 3.24
N ASP A 67 -0.18 -9.27 2.00
CA ASP A 67 -0.85 -8.01 1.65
C ASP A 67 -2.23 -8.24 0.99
N PHE A 68 -2.38 -9.33 0.23
CA PHE A 68 -3.53 -9.59 -0.63
C PHE A 68 -3.98 -11.03 -0.58
N ARG A 69 -5.29 -11.24 -0.37
CA ARG A 69 -5.89 -12.56 -0.48
C ARG A 69 -5.82 -13.07 -1.93
N ILE A 70 -5.28 -14.27 -2.12
CA ILE A 70 -5.20 -14.92 -3.43
C ILE A 70 -6.58 -15.32 -3.95
N GLU A 71 -6.87 -14.98 -5.22
CA GLU A 71 -8.10 -15.35 -5.93
C GLU A 71 -7.85 -16.54 -6.87
N ARG A 72 -6.78 -16.46 -7.66
CA ARG A 72 -6.43 -17.49 -8.64
C ARG A 72 -4.94 -17.71 -8.67
N GLU A 73 -4.56 -18.98 -8.71
CA GLU A 73 -3.17 -19.42 -8.77
C GLU A 73 -3.00 -20.42 -9.92
N GLN A 74 -2.12 -20.08 -10.86
CA GLN A 74 -1.72 -20.92 -11.99
C GLN A 74 -0.21 -21.13 -11.87
N ARG A 75 0.18 -22.28 -11.30
CA ARG A 75 1.58 -22.62 -11.07
C ARG A 75 2.34 -22.84 -12.38
N VAL A 76 3.64 -22.56 -12.36
CA VAL A 76 4.59 -23.04 -13.38
C VAL A 76 4.59 -24.57 -13.34
N GLN A 77 4.36 -25.22 -14.49
CA GLN A 77 4.34 -26.68 -14.61
C GLN A 77 5.31 -27.12 -15.69
N SER A 78 5.95 -28.29 -15.49
CA SER A 78 6.74 -28.94 -16.52
C SER A 78 5.85 -29.89 -17.33
N LEU A 79 5.43 -29.45 -18.51
CA LEU A 79 4.63 -30.26 -19.43
C LEU A 79 5.52 -30.65 -20.61
N GLY A 80 5.89 -31.93 -20.68
CA GLY A 80 6.71 -32.45 -21.78
C GLY A 80 8.12 -31.86 -21.84
N GLY A 81 8.68 -31.44 -20.69
CA GLY A 81 10.02 -30.84 -20.61
C GLY A 81 10.07 -29.33 -20.89
N ILE A 82 8.92 -28.70 -21.11
CA ILE A 82 8.79 -27.24 -21.25
C ILE A 82 8.12 -26.70 -19.99
N LEU A 83 8.71 -25.67 -19.39
CA LEU A 83 8.11 -24.93 -18.28
C LEU A 83 7.06 -23.95 -18.82
N THR A 84 5.84 -24.04 -18.30
CA THR A 84 4.75 -23.11 -18.63
C THR A 84 4.89 -21.79 -17.86
N GLU A 85 4.28 -20.73 -18.36
CA GLU A 85 4.14 -19.51 -17.56
C GLU A 85 3.25 -19.75 -16.33
N GLY A 86 3.57 -19.05 -15.24
CA GLY A 86 2.75 -18.99 -14.05
C GLY A 86 2.07 -17.64 -13.89
N ARG A 87 0.89 -17.64 -13.27
CA ARG A 87 0.12 -16.43 -13.00
C ARG A 87 -0.57 -16.51 -11.63
N ILE A 88 -0.51 -15.42 -10.88
CA ILE A 88 -1.23 -15.25 -9.63
C ILE A 88 -2.09 -14.00 -9.74
N GLU A 89 -3.34 -14.09 -9.33
CA GLU A 89 -4.29 -12.97 -9.25
C GLU A 89 -4.91 -12.92 -7.87
N THR A 90 -5.11 -11.71 -7.38
CA THR A 90 -5.64 -11.47 -6.04
C THR A 90 -7.03 -10.87 -6.06
N PHE A 91 -7.77 -11.07 -4.97
CA PHE A 91 -9.02 -10.35 -4.77
C PHE A 91 -8.75 -8.85 -4.65
N PRO A 92 -9.68 -8.00 -5.10
CA PRO A 92 -9.57 -6.57 -4.87
C PRO A 92 -9.67 -6.29 -3.37
N THR A 93 -8.64 -5.67 -2.81
CA THR A 93 -8.52 -5.36 -1.37
C THR A 93 -8.60 -3.85 -1.16
N THR A 94 -9.42 -3.40 -0.22
CA THR A 94 -9.48 -1.98 0.18
C THR A 94 -8.18 -1.57 0.86
N GLY A 95 -7.56 -0.50 0.34
CA GLY A 95 -6.26 -0.01 0.79
C GLY A 95 -6.25 0.40 2.26
N SER A 96 -5.16 0.09 2.97
CA SER A 96 -4.95 0.57 4.33
C SER A 96 -4.91 2.09 4.46
N THR A 97 -5.51 2.55 5.55
CA THR A 97 -5.52 3.94 5.99
C THR A 97 -4.27 4.28 6.79
N VAL A 98 -4.08 5.57 7.11
CA VAL A 98 -3.01 6.02 8.01
C VAL A 98 -3.14 5.42 9.42
N PHE A 99 -4.35 5.01 9.81
CA PHE A 99 -4.65 4.44 11.12
C PHE A 99 -4.46 2.92 11.20
N GLU A 100 -4.07 2.27 10.10
CA GLU A 100 -3.85 0.82 10.04
C GLU A 100 -2.37 0.50 9.72
N PRO A 101 -1.42 0.88 10.59
CA PRO A 101 0.00 0.74 10.30
C PRO A 101 0.47 -0.70 10.05
N TRP A 102 -0.24 -1.69 10.62
CA TRP A 102 0.05 -3.13 10.48
C TRP A 102 -0.33 -3.73 9.12
N ARG A 103 -1.11 -3.03 8.29
CA ARG A 103 -1.48 -3.49 6.94
C ARG A 103 -0.46 -3.00 5.92
N GLY A 104 0.07 -3.90 5.09
CA GLY A 104 1.11 -3.59 4.10
C GLY A 104 0.60 -3.28 2.69
N ASP A 105 -0.69 -3.48 2.43
CA ASP A 105 -1.39 -3.32 1.14
C ASP A 105 -1.44 -1.87 0.58
N SER A 106 -0.80 -0.90 1.24
CA SER A 106 -0.58 0.47 0.73
C SER A 106 0.78 0.99 1.15
N THR A 107 1.46 1.67 0.23
CA THR A 107 2.74 2.33 0.51
C THR A 107 2.56 3.45 1.54
N PRO A 108 3.47 3.63 2.51
CA PRO A 108 3.42 4.76 3.43
C PRO A 108 3.40 6.13 2.72
N GLY A 109 2.85 7.14 3.39
CA GLY A 109 2.79 8.51 2.87
C GLY A 109 1.47 8.81 2.15
N PHE A 110 1.55 9.30 0.92
CA PHE A 110 0.38 9.78 0.17
C PHE A 110 -0.68 8.70 -0.04
N GLU A 111 -0.27 7.47 -0.36
CA GLU A 111 -1.21 6.38 -0.67
C GLU A 111 -2.13 6.02 0.50
N ARG A 112 -1.61 6.03 1.74
CA ARG A 112 -2.42 5.82 2.95
C ARG A 112 -3.34 6.99 3.26
N TRP A 113 -2.89 8.23 3.07
CA TRP A 113 -3.74 9.41 3.21
C TRP A 113 -4.88 9.40 2.20
N HIS A 114 -4.59 9.06 0.95
CA HIS A 114 -5.57 8.95 -0.10
C HIS A 114 -6.62 7.88 0.22
N ALA A 115 -6.19 6.70 0.71
CA ALA A 115 -7.09 5.64 1.16
C ALA A 115 -7.90 6.00 2.42
N THR A 116 -7.41 6.95 3.23
CA THR A 116 -8.13 7.46 4.42
C THR A 116 -9.23 8.43 4.02
N LEU A 117 -8.98 9.24 2.99
CA LEU A 117 -9.91 10.27 2.54
C LEU A 117 -10.90 9.75 1.50
N GLN A 118 -10.53 8.72 0.75
CA GLN A 118 -11.29 8.14 -0.34
C GLN A 118 -11.18 6.62 -0.31
N SER A 119 -12.30 5.92 -0.52
CA SER A 119 -12.31 4.48 -0.66
C SER A 119 -11.57 4.06 -1.92
N ILE A 120 -10.44 3.38 -1.74
CA ILE A 120 -9.61 2.88 -2.83
C ILE A 120 -9.42 1.40 -2.63
N ARG A 121 -9.48 0.63 -3.72
CA ARG A 121 -9.09 -0.77 -3.71
C ARG A 121 -7.97 -1.04 -4.69
N ARG A 122 -7.19 -2.07 -4.41
CA ARG A 122 -6.09 -2.52 -5.25
C ARG A 122 -6.23 -4.00 -5.56
N ARG A 123 -5.83 -4.37 -6.77
CA ARG A 123 -5.74 -5.76 -7.23
C ARG A 123 -4.33 -6.01 -7.76
N ALA A 124 -3.68 -7.05 -7.29
CA ALA A 124 -2.37 -7.46 -7.77
C ALA A 124 -2.50 -8.60 -8.79
N SER A 125 -1.67 -8.55 -9.82
CA SER A 125 -1.44 -9.65 -10.75
C SER A 125 0.06 -9.86 -10.89
N VAL A 126 0.49 -11.10 -10.65
CA VAL A 126 1.89 -11.51 -10.81
C VAL A 126 1.98 -12.49 -11.96
N ARG A 127 2.94 -12.26 -12.85
CA ARG A 127 3.29 -13.16 -13.94
C ARG A 127 4.71 -13.65 -13.74
N VAL A 128 4.88 -14.96 -13.81
CA VAL A 128 6.16 -15.64 -13.66
C VAL A 128 6.47 -16.33 -14.99
N THR A 129 7.52 -15.87 -15.67
CA THR A 129 7.95 -16.45 -16.95
C THR A 129 9.25 -17.21 -16.72
N PRO A 130 9.33 -18.51 -17.01
CA PRO A 130 10.58 -19.25 -16.93
C PRO A 130 11.57 -18.74 -17.97
N ASP A 131 12.79 -18.43 -17.55
CA ASP A 131 13.88 -17.96 -18.41
C ASP A 131 15.21 -18.58 -17.96
N GLY A 132 15.74 -19.50 -18.77
CA GLY A 132 16.94 -20.27 -18.44
C GLY A 132 16.82 -20.99 -17.08
N ASP A 133 17.73 -20.65 -16.17
CA ASP A 133 17.84 -21.23 -14.81
C ASP A 133 17.07 -20.41 -13.75
N GLY A 134 16.08 -19.62 -14.17
CA GLY A 134 15.38 -18.72 -13.26
C GLY A 134 14.01 -18.29 -13.75
N TYR A 135 13.50 -17.26 -13.07
CA TYR A 135 12.20 -16.67 -13.36
C TYR A 135 12.33 -15.18 -13.66
N LEU A 136 11.63 -14.74 -14.69
CA LEU A 136 11.26 -13.34 -14.90
C LEU A 136 9.93 -13.09 -14.20
N ILE A 137 9.97 -12.31 -13.12
CA ILE A 137 8.82 -12.00 -12.27
C ILE A 137 8.36 -10.59 -12.59
N GLN A 138 7.11 -10.48 -13.03
CA GLN A 138 6.42 -9.22 -13.27
C GLN A 138 5.29 -9.06 -12.27
N VAL A 139 5.23 -7.92 -11.58
CA VAL A 139 4.12 -7.57 -10.68
C VAL A 139 3.40 -6.36 -11.24
N ILE A 140 2.09 -6.43 -11.33
CA ILE A 140 1.24 -5.30 -11.73
C ILE A 140 0.19 -5.11 -10.65
N VAL A 141 0.06 -3.89 -10.15
CA VAL A 141 -0.98 -3.55 -9.16
C VAL A 141 -1.88 -2.51 -9.78
N TYR A 142 -3.15 -2.84 -9.95
CA TYR A 142 -4.18 -1.91 -10.42
C TYR A 142 -4.84 -1.23 -9.23
N LYS A 143 -4.97 0.09 -9.32
CA LYS A 143 -5.65 0.94 -8.33
C LYS A 143 -6.99 1.40 -8.89
N GLU A 144 -8.03 1.29 -8.07
CA GLU A 144 -9.38 1.71 -8.42
C GLU A 144 -9.97 2.57 -7.30
N LEU A 145 -10.64 3.66 -7.67
CA LEU A 145 -11.33 4.58 -6.78
C LEU A 145 -12.81 4.20 -6.73
N GLU A 146 -13.41 4.19 -5.55
CA GLU A 146 -14.86 4.00 -5.43
C GLU A 146 -15.61 5.17 -6.04
N ASP A 147 -16.58 4.88 -6.90
CA ASP A 147 -17.50 5.88 -7.43
C ASP A 147 -18.79 5.85 -6.62
N VAL A 148 -19.13 6.98 -5.99
CA VAL A 148 -20.33 7.15 -5.16
C VAL A 148 -21.15 8.30 -5.69
N ASP A 149 -22.48 8.14 -5.66
CA ASP A 149 -23.43 9.18 -6.07
C ASP A 149 -23.32 10.48 -5.24
N ARG A 150 -22.89 10.35 -3.98
CA ARG A 150 -22.64 11.45 -3.05
C ARG A 150 -21.65 11.06 -1.93
N PRO A 151 -20.95 12.01 -1.32
CA PRO A 151 -20.18 11.75 -0.09
C PRO A 151 -21.08 11.29 1.08
N GLU A 152 -20.59 10.39 1.93
CA GLU A 152 -21.32 9.84 3.11
C GLU A 152 -21.90 10.89 4.06
N ARG A 153 -21.30 12.08 4.10
CA ARG A 153 -21.72 13.19 5.00
C ARG A 153 -22.05 14.46 4.23
N ALA A 154 -22.60 14.33 3.02
CA ALA A 154 -23.08 15.47 2.26
C ALA A 154 -24.26 16.16 2.99
N ASN A 155 -23.97 17.23 3.73
CA ASN A 155 -24.98 18.03 4.44
C ASN A 155 -25.86 18.89 3.51
N ALA A 156 -25.65 18.82 2.19
CA ALA A 156 -26.44 19.53 1.20
C ALA A 156 -27.79 18.83 0.99
N GLY A 157 -28.75 19.09 1.90
CA GLY A 157 -30.15 18.66 1.75
C GLY A 157 -30.86 18.30 3.05
N GLY A 158 -30.13 18.10 4.16
CA GLY A 158 -30.69 17.59 5.41
C GLY A 158 -31.62 18.53 6.19
N ALA A 159 -31.70 19.81 5.81
CA ALA A 159 -32.59 20.76 6.47
C ALA A 159 -33.14 21.82 5.51
N ILE A 160 -33.98 21.41 4.56
CA ILE A 160 -35.01 22.33 4.06
C ILE A 160 -36.08 22.42 5.17
N ARG A 161 -35.84 23.26 6.20
CA ARG A 161 -36.89 23.61 7.16
C ARG A 161 -37.94 24.42 6.41
N ARG A 162 -39.04 23.76 6.04
CA ARG A 162 -40.27 24.46 5.67
C ARG A 162 -40.91 24.98 6.96
N HIS A 163 -41.19 26.28 7.03
CA HIS A 163 -41.79 26.94 8.21
C HIS A 163 -43.34 26.90 8.22
N ASP A 164 -43.95 26.07 7.38
CA ASP A 164 -45.39 26.11 7.08
C ASP A 164 -46.28 25.28 8.03
N GLY A 165 -45.89 25.15 9.30
CA GLY A 165 -46.71 24.59 10.40
C GLY A 165 -47.20 23.14 10.28
N THR A 166 -47.01 22.47 9.15
CA THR A 166 -47.54 21.12 8.90
C THR A 166 -46.51 20.07 9.30
N LEU A 167 -46.84 19.29 10.33
CA LEU A 167 -45.98 18.24 10.86
C LEU A 167 -46.10 16.99 9.98
N VAL A 168 -45.22 16.88 8.97
CA VAL A 168 -45.10 15.64 8.17
C VAL A 168 -44.38 14.61 9.04
N GLN A 169 -45.09 13.56 9.42
CA GLN A 169 -44.51 12.43 10.13
C GLN A 169 -43.36 11.86 9.29
N ALA A 170 -42.13 11.94 9.81
CA ALA A 170 -40.96 11.30 9.22
C ALA A 170 -41.11 9.77 9.31
N ARG A 171 -41.95 9.21 8.45
CA ARG A 171 -42.04 7.77 8.21
C ARG A 171 -41.02 7.41 7.14
N ASP A 172 -40.34 6.31 7.39
CA ASP A 172 -39.14 5.78 6.73
C ASP A 172 -37.84 6.56 6.92
N ARG A 173 -37.09 6.08 7.92
CA ARG A 173 -35.63 6.09 7.87
C ARG A 173 -35.20 5.13 6.76
N VAL A 174 -35.37 5.56 5.50
CA VAL A 174 -34.69 4.93 4.37
C VAL A 174 -33.19 5.01 4.67
N ASP A 175 -32.49 3.90 4.46
CA ASP A 175 -31.04 3.82 4.60
C ASP A 175 -30.40 4.79 3.59
N ASN A 176 -30.24 6.04 4.01
CA ASN A 176 -29.79 7.16 3.17
C ASN A 176 -28.27 7.21 3.10
N GLY A 177 -27.62 6.05 2.95
CA GLY A 177 -26.20 5.98 2.61
C GLY A 177 -25.94 6.44 1.17
N PRO A 178 -24.68 6.73 0.80
CA PRO A 178 -24.27 6.74 -0.59
C PRO A 178 -24.50 5.38 -1.24
N ILE A 179 -24.76 5.39 -2.54
CA ILE A 179 -24.85 4.19 -3.37
C ILE A 179 -23.56 4.11 -4.18
N THR A 180 -22.84 3.00 -4.07
CA THR A 180 -21.68 2.71 -4.91
C THR A 180 -22.12 2.49 -6.35
N LEU A 181 -21.76 3.41 -7.26
CA LEU A 181 -22.05 3.36 -8.69
C LEU A 181 -21.08 2.44 -9.43
N GLY A 182 -19.90 2.20 -8.88
CA GLY A 182 -18.88 1.35 -9.46
C GLY A 182 -17.49 1.67 -8.95
N TRP A 183 -16.50 1.32 -9.75
CA TRP A 183 -15.08 1.53 -9.46
C TRP A 183 -14.39 2.15 -10.67
N ILE A 184 -13.72 3.27 -10.47
CA ILE A 184 -13.03 4.03 -11.51
C ILE A 184 -11.56 3.61 -11.53
N PRO A 185 -11.03 3.09 -12.65
CA PRO A 185 -9.61 2.73 -12.74
C PRO A 185 -8.73 3.97 -12.66
N GLN A 186 -7.77 3.96 -11.74
CA GLN A 186 -6.76 5.02 -11.54
C GLN A 186 -5.41 4.68 -12.18
N GLY A 187 -5.28 3.50 -12.79
CA GLY A 187 -4.06 3.01 -13.42
C GLY A 187 -3.23 2.12 -12.50
N ARG A 188 -1.92 2.06 -12.75
CA ARG A 188 -0.96 1.19 -12.02
C ARG A 188 -0.38 1.89 -10.79
N ASP A 189 -0.33 1.18 -9.67
CA ASP A 189 0.35 1.63 -8.46
C ASP A 189 1.82 1.16 -8.47
N VAL A 190 2.66 1.94 -9.15
CA VAL A 190 4.09 1.62 -9.32
C VAL A 190 4.81 1.55 -7.96
N THR A 191 4.38 2.33 -6.97
CA THR A 191 5.05 2.32 -5.65
C THR A 191 4.86 0.98 -4.94
N LEU A 192 3.64 0.43 -5.00
CA LEU A 192 3.34 -0.86 -4.39
C LEU A 192 3.91 -2.02 -5.20
N GLU A 193 3.88 -1.92 -6.53
CA GLU A 193 4.56 -2.89 -7.42
C GLU A 193 6.04 -3.04 -7.05
N GLN A 194 6.74 -1.90 -6.88
CA GLN A 194 8.17 -1.89 -6.56
C GLN A 194 8.47 -2.46 -5.17
N ARG A 195 7.61 -2.16 -4.19
CA ARG A 195 7.70 -2.76 -2.86
C ARG A 195 7.52 -4.28 -2.91
N LEU A 196 6.48 -4.76 -3.58
CA LEU A 196 6.19 -6.20 -3.70
C LEU A 196 7.31 -6.93 -4.46
N LEU A 197 7.83 -6.35 -5.55
CA LEU A 197 9.00 -6.90 -6.25
C LEU A 197 10.21 -7.01 -5.33
N ALA A 198 10.49 -5.96 -4.54
CA ALA A 198 11.62 -5.94 -3.63
C ALA A 198 11.47 -7.01 -2.53
N ASP A 199 10.27 -7.19 -1.98
CA ASP A 199 9.99 -8.21 -0.98
C ASP A 199 10.16 -9.63 -1.56
N ILE A 200 9.54 -9.92 -2.71
CA ILE A 200 9.69 -11.21 -3.41
C ILE A 200 11.17 -11.51 -3.66
N ARG A 201 11.94 -10.55 -4.20
CA ARG A 201 13.39 -10.71 -4.44
C ARG A 201 14.13 -11.01 -3.13
N ASN A 202 13.81 -10.30 -2.05
CA ASN A 202 14.49 -10.47 -0.78
C ASN A 202 14.22 -11.85 -0.18
N ARG A 203 12.98 -12.36 -0.23
CA ARG A 203 12.66 -13.72 0.25
C ARG A 203 13.35 -14.80 -0.58
N LEU A 204 13.35 -14.66 -1.90
CA LEU A 204 14.02 -15.62 -2.78
C LEU A 204 15.54 -15.63 -2.59
N THR A 205 16.16 -14.48 -2.36
CA THR A 205 17.62 -14.42 -2.16
C THR A 205 18.06 -14.79 -0.74
N GLN A 206 17.26 -14.50 0.29
CA GLN A 206 17.59 -14.82 1.69
C GLN A 206 17.30 -16.26 2.08
N THR A 207 16.29 -16.89 1.48
CA THR A 207 15.81 -18.22 1.89
C THR A 207 16.21 -19.33 0.92
N GLN A 208 17.10 -19.05 -0.05
CA GLN A 208 17.67 -20.09 -0.92
C GLN A 208 18.28 -21.20 -0.05
N PRO A 209 17.78 -22.45 -0.12
CA PRO A 209 18.38 -23.55 0.63
C PRO A 209 19.85 -23.73 0.20
N PRO A 210 20.77 -24.09 1.12
CA PRO A 210 22.15 -24.31 0.76
C PRO A 210 22.21 -25.37 -0.35
N ALA A 211 22.83 -25.01 -1.48
CA ALA A 211 23.06 -25.93 -2.59
C ALA A 211 23.67 -27.22 -2.04
N GLY A 212 22.98 -28.34 -2.28
CA GLY A 212 23.16 -29.60 -1.55
C GLY A 212 24.59 -29.93 -1.16
N GLY A 213 24.87 -29.85 0.15
CA GLY A 213 26.04 -30.49 0.74
C GLY A 213 25.89 -32.00 0.59
N LEU A 214 26.68 -32.57 -0.32
CA LEU A 214 26.84 -34.01 -0.52
C LEU A 214 27.03 -34.71 0.83
N LEU A 215 26.21 -35.72 1.09
CA LEU A 215 26.42 -36.70 2.14
C LEU A 215 27.74 -37.43 1.87
N HIS A 216 28.77 -37.08 2.63
CA HIS A 216 29.92 -37.95 2.88
C HIS A 216 30.14 -37.99 4.39
N HIS A 217 29.68 -39.08 5.01
CA HIS A 217 30.43 -40.01 5.86
C HIS A 217 29.48 -40.96 6.60
#